data_AF-A0A352RXN8-F1
#
_entry.id   AF-A0A352RXN8-F1
#
_cell.length_a   1.000
_cell.length_b   1.000
_cell.length_c   1.000
_cell.angle_alpha   90.00
_cell.angle_beta   90.00
_cell.angle_gamma   90.00
#
_symmetry.space_group_name_H-M   'P 1'
#
loop_
_entity.id
_entity.type
_entity.pdbx_description
1 polymer ?
#
loop_
_entity_poly.entity_id
_entity_poly.type
_entity_poly.pdbx_seq_one_letter_code
_entity_poly.pdbx_strand_id
1 'polypeptide(L)' 'RMLADEAIALDGAGPAAYIDIAGIIAVAKASGSDAVHPGYGFLSERADFAQACIDAGIRFVGPTVEHLAL' A
#
# COMPACT_ATOMS: atom_id res chain seq x y z
N ARG A 1 2.55 6.64 -14.01
CA ARG A 1 1.71 5.71 -14.80
C ARG A 1 2.46 5.07 -15.97
N MET A 2 3.06 5.81 -16.92
CA MET A 2 3.65 5.21 -18.14
C MET A 2 4.90 4.32 -17.94
N LEU A 3 5.48 4.30 -16.73
CA LEU A 3 6.66 3.50 -16.41
C LEU A 3 6.34 2.12 -15.82
N ALA A 4 5.09 1.91 -15.37
CA ALA A 4 4.65 0.62 -14.83
C ALA A 4 3.98 -0.18 -15.96
N ASP A 5 4.12 -1.51 -15.91
CA ASP A 5 3.45 -2.41 -16.87
C ASP A 5 1.92 -2.31 -16.76
N GLU A 6 1.42 -2.05 -15.55
CA GLU A 6 0.01 -1.80 -15.27
C GLU A 6 -0.17 -0.56 -14.38
N ALA A 7 -1.26 0.16 -14.59
CA ALA A 7 -1.64 1.28 -13.75
C ALA A 7 -3.16 1.32 -13.56
N ILE A 8 -3.58 0.98 -12.35
CA ILE A 8 -4.98 0.91 -11.92
C ILE A 8 -5.33 2.21 -11.20
N ALA A 9 -6.50 2.78 -11.50
CA ALA A 9 -7.00 3.96 -10.81
C ALA A 9 -7.47 3.59 -9.40
N LEU A 10 -7.08 4.39 -8.40
CA LEU A 10 -7.66 4.32 -7.07
C LEU A 10 -8.98 5.10 -7.06
N ASP A 11 -9.91 4.65 -6.22
CA ASP A 11 -11.14 5.39 -5.98
C ASP A 11 -10.85 6.69 -5.21
N GLY A 12 -11.60 7.75 -5.54
CA GLY A 12 -11.46 9.06 -4.92
C GLY A 12 -10.61 10.06 -5.72
N ALA A 13 -10.24 11.17 -5.08
CA ALA A 13 -9.52 12.26 -5.71
C ALA A 13 -8.50 12.91 -4.79
N GLY A 14 -7.43 13.43 -5.38
CA GLY A 14 -6.35 14.11 -4.66
C GLY A 14 -5.58 13.18 -3.70
N PRO A 15 -4.91 13.73 -2.68
CA PRO A 15 -4.11 12.96 -1.74
C PRO A 15 -4.90 11.93 -0.93
N ALA A 16 -6.21 12.14 -0.73
CA ALA A 16 -7.08 11.24 0.01
C ALA A 16 -7.11 9.82 -0.58
N ALA A 17 -7.09 9.71 -1.92
CA ALA A 17 -7.05 8.41 -2.60
C ALA A 17 -5.77 7.61 -2.29
N TYR A 18 -4.64 8.28 -1.99
CA TYR A 18 -3.35 7.65 -1.73
C TYR A 18 -3.12 7.31 -0.25
N ILE A 19 -4.04 7.69 0.64
CA ILE A 19 -4.01 7.32 2.07
C ILE A 19 -5.13 6.35 2.43
N ASP A 20 -5.95 5.92 1.45
CA ASP A 20 -6.94 4.87 1.63
C ASP A 20 -6.28 3.49 1.60
N ILE A 21 -5.99 2.97 2.80
CA ILE A 21 -5.41 1.65 2.99
C ILE A 21 -6.28 0.56 2.35
N ALA A 22 -7.60 0.61 2.52
CA ALA A 22 -8.49 -0.44 2.04
C ALA A 22 -8.52 -0.48 0.50
N GLY A 23 -8.62 0.68 -0.15
CA GLY A 23 -8.57 0.81 -1.59
C GLY A 23 -7.24 0.31 -2.18
N ILE A 24 -6.12 0.67 -1.57
CA ILE A 24 -4.79 0.23 -2.03
C ILE A 24 -4.64 -1.30 -1.90
N ILE A 25 -5.04 -1.88 -0.76
CA ILE A 25 -5.00 -3.34 -0.57
C ILE A 25 -5.92 -4.06 -1.56
N ALA A 26 -7.11 -3.53 -1.82
CA ALA A 26 -8.05 -4.11 -2.78
C ALA A 26 -7.44 -4.15 -4.19
N VAL A 27 -6.82 -3.06 -4.64
CA VAL A 27 -6.15 -2.99 -5.95
C VAL A 27 -4.96 -3.95 -6.01
N ALA A 28 -4.10 -3.98 -4.99
CA ALA A 28 -2.94 -4.87 -4.97
C ALA A 28 -3.33 -6.36 -5.03
N LYS A 29 -4.44 -6.74 -4.38
CA LYS A 29 -4.99 -8.10 -4.48
C LYS A 29 -5.55 -8.38 -5.87
N ALA A 30 -6.29 -7.43 -6.45
CA ALA A 30 -6.91 -7.60 -7.76
C ALA A 30 -5.87 -7.70 -8.89
N SER A 31 -4.75 -6.99 -8.79
CA SER A 31 -3.62 -7.09 -9.72
C SER A 31 -2.75 -8.34 -9.51
N GLY A 32 -2.98 -9.11 -8.43
CA GLY A 32 -2.15 -10.26 -8.08
C GLY A 32 -0.74 -9.87 -7.63
N SER A 33 -0.57 -8.69 -7.05
CA SER A 33 0.73 -8.22 -6.58
C SER A 33 1.18 -8.93 -5.30
N ASP A 34 2.40 -9.45 -5.28
CA ASP A 34 2.95 -10.13 -4.10
C ASP A 34 3.48 -9.18 -3.01
N ALA A 35 3.75 -7.93 -3.36
CA ALA A 35 4.37 -6.96 -2.48
C ALA A 35 3.92 -5.52 -2.81
N VAL A 36 3.95 -4.65 -1.79
CA VAL A 36 3.72 -3.22 -1.94
C VAL A 36 4.91 -2.45 -1.39
N HIS A 37 5.48 -1.59 -2.23
CA HIS A 37 6.52 -0.63 -1.85
C HIS A 37 5.89 0.75 -1.64
N PRO A 38 5.86 1.29 -0.41
CA PRO A 38 5.11 2.52 -0.11
C PRO A 38 5.84 3.81 -0.53
N GLY A 39 7.13 3.75 -0.85
CA GLY A 39 7.92 4.94 -1.14
C GLY A 39 8.23 5.71 0.15
N TYR A 40 7.99 7.02 0.14
CA TYR A 40 8.14 7.92 1.28
C TYR A 40 6.92 8.84 1.39
N GLY A 41 6.59 9.27 2.61
CA GLY A 41 5.35 9.98 2.89
C GLY A 41 4.11 9.08 2.71
N PHE A 42 2.91 9.68 2.73
CA PHE A 42 1.65 8.95 2.67
C PHE A 42 1.55 7.84 3.73
N LEU A 43 1.60 6.58 3.30
CA LEU A 43 1.47 5.41 4.16
C LEU A 43 2.82 4.75 4.50
N SER A 44 3.96 5.32 4.09
CA SER A 44 5.27 4.69 4.28
C SER A 44 5.66 4.42 5.72
N GLU A 45 5.14 5.22 6.65
CA GLU A 45 5.44 5.16 8.08
C GLU A 45 4.23 4.68 8.91
N ARG A 46 3.21 4.14 8.25
CA ARG A 46 1.95 3.74 8.89
C ARG A 46 2.00 2.27 9.27
N ALA A 47 2.13 1.98 10.56
CA ALA A 47 2.13 0.62 11.11
C ALA A 47 0.84 -0.16 10.74
N ASP A 48 -0.31 0.50 10.72
CA ASP A 48 -1.58 -0.09 10.33
C ASP A 48 -1.64 -0.46 8.84
N PHE A 49 -0.96 0.28 7.97
CA PHE A 49 -0.82 -0.07 6.57
C PHE A 49 0.09 -1.30 6.37
N ALA A 50 1.23 -1.34 7.08
CA ALA A 50 2.12 -2.51 7.05
C ALA A 50 1.41 -3.76 7.56
N GLN A 51 0.61 -3.64 8.65
CA GLN A 51 -0.20 -4.74 9.17
C GLN A 51 -1.28 -5.18 8.16
N ALA A 52 -1.98 -4.23 7.53
CA ALA A 52 -3.00 -4.54 6.53
C ALA A 52 -2.41 -5.28 5.30
N CYS A 53 -1.17 -4.95 4.89
CA CYS A 53 -0.46 -5.72 3.87
C CYS A 53 -0.27 -7.18 4.31
N ILE A 54 0.25 -7.40 5.52
CA ILE A 54 0.49 -8.74 6.08
C ILE A 54 -0.81 -9.55 6.17
N ASP A 55 -1.87 -8.95 6.71
CA ASP A 55 -3.18 -9.59 6.85
C ASP A 55 -3.79 -9.96 5.49
N ALA A 56 -3.47 -9.20 4.45
CA ALA A 56 -3.87 -9.48 3.07
C ALA A 56 -2.99 -10.50 2.35
N GLY A 57 -1.91 -10.99 2.99
CA GLY A 57 -0.93 -11.89 2.37
C GLY A 57 0.04 -11.19 1.42
N ILE A 58 0.17 -9.87 1.51
CA ILE A 58 1.01 -9.02 0.67
C ILE A 58 2.26 -8.62 1.47
N ARG A 59 3.44 -8.77 0.89
CA ARG A 59 4.69 -8.33 1.54
C ARG A 59 4.77 -6.80 1.55
N PHE A 60 4.89 -6.23 2.74
CA PHE A 60 5.24 -4.82 2.88
C PHE A 60 6.75 -4.63 2.69
N VAL A 61 7.16 -3.81 1.73
CA VAL A 61 8.59 -3.51 1.49
C VAL A 61 9.01 -2.36 2.41
N GLY A 62 9.45 -2.70 3.61
CA GLY A 62 9.85 -1.75 4.64
C GLY A 62 10.19 -2.41 5.99
N PRO A 63 10.30 -1.63 7.07
CA PRO A 63 10.51 -2.16 8.41
C PRO A 63 9.30 -2.96 8.92
N THR A 64 9.48 -3.70 10.03
CA THR A 64 8.40 -4.49 10.62
C THR A 64 7.33 -3.59 11.26
N VAL A 65 6.12 -4.13 11.47
CA VAL A 65 5.01 -3.40 12.13
C VAL A 65 5.44 -2.89 13.50
N GLU A 66 6.20 -3.69 14.25
CA GLU A 66 6.71 -3.32 15.58
C GLU A 66 7.64 -2.11 15.51
N HIS A 67 8.50 -2.01 14.49
CA HIS A 67 9.39 -0.86 14.32
C HIS A 67 8.63 0.41 13.93
N LEU A 68 7.51 0.29 13.22
CA LEU A 68 6.66 1.42 12.81
C LEU A 68 5.71 1.89 13.91
N ALA A 69 5.48 1.09 14.94
CA ALA A 69 4.56 1.39 16.04
C ALA A 69 5.22 2.06 17.26
N LEU A 70 6.53 2.33 17.19
CA LEU A 70 7.32 3.02 18.22
C LEU A 70 7.05 4.54 18.20
#